data_AF-Q5CAR5-F1
#
_entry.id   AF-Q5CAR5-F1
#
_cell.length_a   1.000
_cell.length_b   1.000
_cell.length_c   1.000
_cell.angle_alpha   90.00
_cell.angle_beta   90.00
_cell.angle_gamma   90.00
#
_symmetry.space_group_name_H-M   'P 1'
#
loop_
_entity.id
_entity.type
_entity.pdbx_description
1 polymer ?
#
loop_
_entity_poly.entity_id
_entity_poly.type
_entity_poly.pdbx_seq_one_letter_code
_entity_poly.pdbx_strand_id
1 'polypeptide(L)'
;YVWCRRTDELVDGPNASHITPKALDLWEQRLNELFEGRPYDMYDAALSNTVSKYPVDIQPFKDMIEGMRMDLKKSRYKDFDELYLYCYYVAGTVGLMSVPVMGIAPESKASTESVYNAALALGIANQLTNILRDVGEDARRGRIYLPQEELAQAGLSDEDIFKGKVTDKWRSFMKGQIKRAR
;
A
#
# COMPACT_ATOMS: atom_id res chain seq x y z
N TYR A 1 -10.03 2.48 -8.45
CA TYR A 1 -9.82 3.71 -7.66
C TYR A 1 -10.78 3.85 -6.49
N VAL A 2 -12.09 4.07 -6.70
CA VAL A 2 -13.06 4.31 -5.60
C VAL A 2 -13.02 3.23 -4.51
N TRP A 3 -12.98 1.95 -4.90
CA TRP A 3 -12.86 0.85 -3.92
C TRP A 3 -11.59 0.96 -3.07
N CYS A 4 -10.42 1.15 -3.70
CA CYS A 4 -9.14 1.31 -2.99
C CYS A 4 -9.20 2.48 -2.00
N ARG A 5 -9.78 3.61 -2.40
CA ARG A 5 -9.92 4.79 -1.54
C ARG A 5 -10.83 4.53 -0.34
N ARG A 6 -11.95 3.83 -0.53
CA ARG A 6 -12.85 3.44 0.57
C ARG A 6 -12.16 2.47 1.54
N THR A 7 -11.36 1.54 1.02
CA THR A 7 -10.56 0.61 1.83
C THR A 7 -9.52 1.37 2.67
N ASP A 8 -8.80 2.32 2.06
CA ASP A 8 -7.82 3.19 2.73
C ASP A 8 -8.45 4.08 3.82
N GLU A 9 -9.61 4.69 3.54
CA GLU A 9 -10.35 5.52 4.49
C GLU A 9 -10.83 4.77 5.74
N LEU A 10 -10.89 3.43 5.71
CA LEU A 10 -11.15 2.64 6.91
C LEU A 10 -10.05 2.87 7.94
N VAL A 11 -8.78 2.91 7.56
CA VAL A 11 -7.66 2.99 8.52
C VAL A 11 -6.98 4.36 8.59
N ASP A 12 -7.23 5.23 7.60
CA ASP A 12 -6.67 6.59 7.53
C ASP A 12 -7.73 7.70 7.60
N GLY A 13 -9.03 7.37 7.62
CA GLY A 13 -10.11 8.35 7.69
C GLY A 13 -10.33 8.96 9.09
N PRO A 14 -11.25 9.93 9.22
CA PRO A 14 -11.57 10.58 10.50
C PRO A 14 -11.99 9.62 11.63
N ASN A 15 -12.49 8.44 11.26
CA ASN A 15 -12.95 7.40 12.18
C ASN A 15 -11.94 6.26 12.35
N ALA A 16 -10.71 6.39 11.83
CA ALA A 16 -9.68 5.37 11.87
C ALA A 16 -9.39 4.86 13.30
N SER A 17 -9.41 5.75 14.30
CA SER A 17 -9.21 5.42 15.71
C SER A 17 -10.27 4.49 16.31
N HIS A 18 -11.41 4.31 15.62
CA HIS A 18 -12.53 3.48 16.07
C HIS A 18 -12.69 2.20 15.26
N ILE A 19 -11.83 1.98 14.27
CA ILE A 19 -11.88 0.78 13.45
C ILE A 19 -11.42 -0.43 14.25
N THR A 20 -12.18 -1.50 14.11
CA THR A 20 -11.90 -2.79 14.73
C THR A 20 -11.47 -3.77 13.65
N PRO A 21 -10.68 -4.81 13.99
CA PRO A 21 -10.41 -5.92 13.06
C PRO A 21 -11.69 -6.50 12.44
N LYS A 22 -12.78 -6.56 13.22
CA LYS A 22 -14.10 -7.01 12.76
C LYS A 22 -14.66 -6.15 11.62
N ALA A 23 -14.37 -4.86 11.56
CA ALA A 23 -14.79 -4.01 10.45
C ALA A 23 -14.10 -4.41 9.14
N LEU A 24 -12.81 -4.79 9.20
CA LEU A 24 -12.08 -5.30 8.04
C LEU A 24 -12.56 -6.69 7.62
N ASP A 25 -12.97 -7.54 8.57
CA ASP A 25 -13.56 -8.85 8.24
C ASP A 25 -14.90 -8.70 7.52
N LEU A 26 -15.75 -7.75 7.96
CA LEU A 26 -16.98 -7.41 7.26
C LEU A 26 -16.71 -6.80 5.88
N TRP A 27 -15.66 -5.99 5.75
CA TRP A 27 -15.25 -5.42 4.47
C TRP A 27 -14.77 -6.50 3.50
N GLU A 28 -14.03 -7.50 3.99
CA GLU A 28 -13.60 -8.65 3.19
C GLU A 28 -14.78 -9.55 2.81
N GLN A 29 -15.74 -9.78 3.71
CA GLN A 29 -16.97 -10.50 3.37
C GLN A 29 -17.72 -9.78 2.22
N ARG A 30 -17.88 -8.47 2.34
CA ARG A 30 -18.51 -7.62 1.32
C ARG A 30 -17.76 -7.66 -0.02
N LEU A 31 -16.42 -7.74 0.01
CA LEU A 31 -15.60 -7.98 -1.17
C LEU A 31 -15.89 -9.35 -1.81
N ASN A 32 -16.05 -10.42 -1.04
CA ASN A 32 -16.42 -11.71 -1.62
C ASN A 32 -17.83 -11.65 -2.25
N GLU A 33 -18.81 -11.05 -1.56
CA GLU A 33 -20.18 -10.91 -2.07
C GLU A 33 -20.24 -10.11 -3.39
N LEU A 34 -19.49 -9.01 -3.51
CA LEU A 34 -19.49 -8.22 -4.75
C LEU A 34 -18.84 -8.97 -5.93
N PHE A 35 -17.81 -9.79 -5.68
CA PHE A 35 -17.18 -10.64 -6.70
C PHE A 35 -18.09 -11.80 -7.12
N GLU A 36 -19.00 -12.22 -6.25
CA GLU A 36 -20.07 -13.18 -6.56
C GLU A 36 -21.34 -12.51 -7.15
N GLY A 37 -21.27 -11.24 -7.53
CA GLY A 37 -22.37 -10.53 -8.19
C GLY A 37 -23.47 -10.02 -7.26
N ARG A 38 -23.20 -9.93 -5.94
CA ARG A 38 -24.14 -9.42 -4.93
C ARG A 38 -23.63 -8.11 -4.30
N PRO A 39 -23.65 -6.97 -5.03
CA PRO A 39 -23.17 -5.70 -4.50
C PRO A 39 -24.07 -5.16 -3.38
N TYR A 40 -23.47 -4.55 -2.36
CA TYR A 40 -24.22 -3.93 -1.25
C TYR A 40 -24.71 -2.50 -1.58
N ASP A 41 -23.93 -1.73 -2.34
CA ASP A 41 -24.29 -0.36 -2.76
C ASP A 41 -23.89 -0.05 -4.21
N MET A 42 -24.12 1.19 -4.64
CA MET A 42 -23.82 1.62 -6.01
C MET A 42 -22.33 1.58 -6.38
N TYR A 43 -21.43 1.77 -5.42
CA TYR A 43 -20.00 1.73 -5.67
C TYR A 43 -19.53 0.28 -5.84
N ASP A 44 -20.09 -0.64 -5.06
CA ASP A 44 -19.86 -2.07 -5.23
C ASP A 44 -20.46 -2.55 -6.55
N ALA A 45 -21.63 -2.06 -6.94
CA ALA A 45 -22.25 -2.42 -8.21
C ALA A 45 -21.37 -2.00 -9.40
N ALA A 46 -20.72 -0.84 -9.32
CA ALA A 46 -19.77 -0.37 -10.33
C ALA A 46 -18.52 -1.27 -10.42
N LEU A 47 -17.98 -1.71 -9.27
CA LEU A 47 -16.85 -2.64 -9.25
C LEU A 47 -17.28 -4.04 -9.74
N SER A 48 -18.43 -4.55 -9.28
CA SER A 48 -19.01 -5.83 -9.70
C SER A 48 -19.20 -5.87 -11.22
N ASN A 49 -19.68 -4.78 -11.83
CA ASN A 49 -19.76 -4.66 -13.28
C ASN A 49 -18.38 -4.74 -13.96
N THR A 50 -17.37 -4.09 -13.38
CA THR A 50 -15.99 -4.12 -13.89
C THR A 50 -15.43 -5.54 -13.83
N VAL A 51 -15.46 -6.20 -12.67
CA VAL A 51 -14.87 -7.55 -12.50
C VAL A 51 -15.61 -8.63 -13.29
N SER A 52 -16.87 -8.40 -13.67
CA SER A 52 -17.61 -9.28 -14.59
C SER A 52 -17.16 -9.17 -16.07
N LYS A 53 -16.49 -8.08 -16.44
CA LYS A 53 -16.09 -7.76 -17.83
C LYS A 53 -14.62 -7.96 -18.09
N TYR A 54 -13.79 -7.87 -17.05
CA TYR A 54 -12.34 -7.95 -17.14
C TYR A 54 -11.83 -9.11 -16.27
N PRO A 55 -10.71 -9.78 -16.65
CA PRO A 55 -10.17 -10.91 -15.92
C PRO A 55 -9.39 -10.44 -14.67
N VAL A 56 -10.09 -9.78 -13.76
CA VAL A 56 -9.54 -9.23 -12.52
C VAL A 56 -9.57 -10.31 -11.44
N ASP A 57 -8.41 -10.62 -10.86
CA ASP A 57 -8.31 -11.51 -9.71
C ASP A 57 -8.77 -10.79 -8.43
N ILE A 58 -9.45 -11.51 -7.54
CA ILE A 58 -9.83 -11.04 -6.21
C ILE A 58 -8.62 -10.95 -5.27
N GLN A 59 -7.56 -11.73 -5.49
CA GLN A 59 -6.44 -11.85 -4.56
C GLN A 59 -5.78 -10.50 -4.23
N PRO A 60 -5.44 -9.61 -5.20
CA PRO A 60 -4.89 -8.29 -4.88
C PRO A 60 -5.80 -7.44 -3.98
N PHE A 61 -7.13 -7.62 -4.04
CA PHE A 61 -8.07 -6.90 -3.18
C PHE A 61 -7.98 -7.41 -1.75
N LYS A 62 -7.92 -8.73 -1.55
CA LYS A 62 -7.71 -9.35 -0.23
C LYS A 62 -6.38 -8.93 0.37
N ASP A 63 -5.33 -8.94 -0.44
CA ASP A 63 -3.99 -8.51 -0.08
C ASP A 63 -3.98 -7.04 0.38
N MET A 64 -4.71 -6.14 -0.31
CA MET A 64 -4.84 -4.76 0.14
C MET A 64 -5.53 -4.65 1.51
N ILE A 65 -6.57 -5.45 1.78
CA ILE A 65 -7.22 -5.49 3.11
C ILE A 65 -6.24 -5.98 4.18
N GLU A 66 -5.36 -6.94 3.86
CA GLU A 66 -4.30 -7.36 4.78
C GLU A 66 -3.32 -6.22 5.11
N GLY A 67 -2.97 -5.39 4.12
CA GLY A 67 -2.24 -4.14 4.35
C GLY A 67 -2.92 -3.25 5.40
N MET A 68 -4.24 -3.07 5.29
CA MET A 68 -5.01 -2.29 6.27
C MET A 68 -4.99 -2.95 7.67
N ARG A 69 -4.99 -4.29 7.75
CA ARG A 69 -4.85 -5.01 9.03
C ARG A 69 -3.48 -4.78 9.66
N MET A 70 -2.42 -4.67 8.84
CA MET A 70 -1.08 -4.30 9.33
C MET A 70 -1.11 -2.89 9.94
N ASP A 71 -1.78 -1.93 9.29
CA ASP A 71 -1.87 -0.55 9.79
C ASP A 71 -2.55 -0.41 11.15
N LEU A 72 -3.45 -1.31 11.51
CA LEU A 72 -4.08 -1.30 12.84
C LEU A 72 -3.13 -1.70 13.97
N LYS A 73 -2.03 -2.39 13.67
CA LYS A 73 -1.17 -3.04 14.68
C LYS A 73 0.28 -2.55 14.65
N LYS A 74 0.75 -2.09 13.48
CA LYS A 74 2.18 -1.89 13.21
C LYS A 74 2.48 -0.43 12.96
N SER A 75 3.38 0.12 13.75
CA SER A 75 3.89 1.48 13.61
C SER A 75 5.39 1.54 13.29
N ARG A 76 6.05 0.37 13.24
CA ARG A 76 7.49 0.18 13.01
C ARG A 76 7.75 -1.04 12.14
N TYR A 77 8.77 -0.96 11.30
CA TYR A 77 9.17 -2.02 10.37
C TYR A 77 10.60 -2.44 10.67
N LYS A 78 10.80 -3.72 10.99
CA LYS A 78 12.09 -4.25 11.44
C LYS A 78 13.16 -4.05 10.37
N ASP A 79 12.88 -4.53 9.16
CA ASP A 79 13.79 -4.55 8.03
C ASP A 79 13.09 -4.09 6.74
N PHE A 80 13.84 -4.05 5.65
CA PHE A 80 13.28 -3.64 4.35
C PHE A 80 12.29 -4.65 3.79
N ASP A 81 12.41 -5.94 4.10
CA ASP A 81 11.48 -6.96 3.59
C ASP A 81 10.08 -6.75 4.17
N GLU A 82 9.98 -6.43 5.46
CA GLU A 82 8.69 -6.05 6.06
C GLU A 82 8.11 -4.78 5.44
N LEU A 83 8.95 -3.77 5.17
CA LEU A 83 8.51 -2.54 4.52
C LEU A 83 8.06 -2.79 3.09
N TYR A 84 8.79 -3.62 2.34
CA TYR A 84 8.48 -4.01 0.98
C TYR A 84 7.13 -4.74 0.93
N LEU A 85 6.90 -5.69 1.84
CA LEU A 85 5.62 -6.39 1.94
C LEU A 85 4.46 -5.43 2.22
N TYR A 86 4.66 -4.44 3.08
CA TYR A 86 3.68 -3.38 3.29
C TYR A 86 3.42 -2.57 2.01
N CYS A 87 4.47 -2.11 1.32
CA CYS A 87 4.34 -1.39 0.05
C CYS A 87 3.65 -2.23 -1.03
N TYR A 88 3.91 -3.53 -1.07
CA TYR A 88 3.18 -4.48 -1.91
C TYR A 88 1.69 -4.41 -1.60
N TYR A 89 1.28 -4.59 -0.35
CA TYR A 89 -0.12 -4.63 0.03
C TYR A 89 -0.88 -3.33 -0.27
N VAL A 90 -0.33 -2.18 0.10
CA VAL A 90 -1.08 -0.91 0.03
C VAL A 90 -0.98 -0.19 -1.32
N ALA A 91 0.01 -0.53 -2.16
CA ALA A 91 0.22 0.15 -3.44
C ALA A 91 0.56 -0.79 -4.60
N GLY A 92 1.35 -1.84 -4.37
CA GLY A 92 1.66 -2.85 -5.39
C GLY A 92 0.41 -3.55 -5.92
N THR A 93 -0.50 -3.93 -5.02
CA THR A 93 -1.80 -4.54 -5.35
C THR A 93 -2.63 -3.66 -6.28
N VAL A 94 -2.57 -2.33 -6.15
CA VAL A 94 -3.31 -1.40 -7.03
C VAL A 94 -2.86 -1.53 -8.48
N GLY A 95 -1.56 -1.75 -8.72
CA GLY A 95 -1.03 -2.08 -10.04
C GLY A 95 -1.65 -3.37 -10.59
N LEU A 96 -1.66 -4.43 -9.77
CA LEU A 96 -2.24 -5.73 -10.14
C LEU A 96 -3.75 -5.68 -10.42
N MET A 97 -4.49 -4.83 -9.70
CA MET A 97 -5.91 -4.58 -9.97
C MET A 97 -6.15 -3.82 -11.28
N SER A 98 -5.20 -2.98 -11.69
CA SER A 98 -5.38 -2.04 -12.80
C SER A 98 -4.99 -2.63 -14.16
N VAL A 99 -3.96 -3.48 -14.20
CA VAL A 99 -3.46 -4.09 -15.44
C VAL A 99 -4.55 -4.84 -16.24
N PRO A 100 -5.39 -5.72 -15.64
CA PRO A 100 -6.45 -6.41 -16.39
C PRO A 100 -7.48 -5.48 -17.02
N VAL A 101 -7.70 -4.30 -16.41
CA VAL A 101 -8.69 -3.30 -16.88
C VAL A 101 -8.10 -2.43 -17.98
N MET A 102 -6.84 -2.00 -17.83
CA MET A 102 -6.14 -1.23 -18.87
C MET A 102 -5.83 -2.08 -20.11
N GLY A 103 -5.60 -3.38 -19.92
CA GLY A 103 -5.19 -4.30 -20.96
C GLY A 103 -3.74 -4.10 -21.39
N ILE A 104 -3.26 -5.02 -22.23
CA ILE A 104 -1.96 -4.95 -22.87
C ILE A 104 -2.20 -4.79 -24.36
N ALA A 105 -1.60 -3.77 -24.96
CA ALA A 105 -1.77 -3.48 -26.38
C ALA A 105 -1.33 -4.70 -27.24
N PRO A 106 -2.09 -5.11 -28.27
CA PRO A 106 -1.77 -6.28 -29.09
C PRO A 106 -0.39 -6.22 -29.76
N GLU A 107 0.11 -5.02 -30.07
CA GLU A 107 1.41 -4.75 -30.66
C GLU A 107 2.57 -4.69 -29.64
N SER A 108 2.27 -4.78 -28.35
CA SER A 108 3.27 -4.78 -27.29
C SER A 108 4.20 -5.99 -27.43
N LYS A 109 5.51 -5.75 -27.35
CA LYS A 109 6.53 -6.80 -27.30
C LYS A 109 6.79 -7.33 -25.88
N ALA A 110 6.21 -6.68 -24.87
CA ALA A 110 6.35 -7.09 -23.48
C ALA A 110 5.50 -8.35 -23.22
N SER A 111 6.03 -9.29 -22.44
CA SER A 111 5.22 -10.41 -21.97
C SER A 111 4.22 -9.93 -20.91
N THR A 112 3.11 -10.66 -20.75
CA THR A 112 2.16 -10.36 -19.67
C THR A 112 2.85 -10.31 -18.31
N GLU A 113 3.70 -11.29 -18.02
CA GLU A 113 4.48 -11.32 -16.77
C GLU A 113 5.32 -10.06 -16.57
N SER A 114 6.02 -9.58 -17.59
CA SER A 114 6.87 -8.39 -17.44
C SER A 114 6.04 -7.11 -17.21
N VAL A 115 4.84 -7.02 -17.80
CA VAL A 115 3.91 -5.91 -17.54
C VAL A 115 3.40 -5.93 -16.10
N TYR A 116 3.01 -7.09 -15.57
CA TYR A 116 2.57 -7.21 -14.17
C TYR A 116 3.71 -6.89 -13.19
N ASN A 117 4.93 -7.38 -13.46
CA ASN A 117 6.11 -7.07 -12.66
C ASN A 117 6.43 -5.56 -12.68
N ALA A 118 6.31 -4.91 -13.84
CA ALA A 118 6.51 -3.46 -13.95
C ALA A 118 5.43 -2.67 -13.20
N ALA A 119 4.15 -3.07 -13.29
CA ALA A 119 3.06 -2.43 -12.56
C ALA A 119 3.24 -2.57 -11.04
N LEU A 120 3.68 -3.74 -10.59
CA LEU A 120 3.98 -3.98 -9.18
C LEU A 120 5.15 -3.10 -8.71
N ALA A 121 6.26 -3.09 -9.45
CA ALA A 121 7.43 -2.28 -9.13
C ALA A 121 7.10 -0.79 -9.07
N LEU A 122 6.27 -0.30 -10.01
CA LEU A 122 5.79 1.08 -10.02
C LEU A 122 4.97 1.41 -8.75
N GLY A 123 4.05 0.52 -8.35
CA GLY A 123 3.26 0.70 -7.14
C GLY A 123 4.14 0.79 -5.89
N ILE A 124 5.11 -0.11 -5.76
CA ILE A 124 6.06 -0.13 -4.64
C ILE A 124 6.92 1.14 -4.64
N ALA A 125 7.49 1.54 -5.78
CA ALA A 125 8.30 2.74 -5.90
C ALA A 125 7.52 4.01 -5.52
N ASN A 126 6.25 4.11 -5.95
CA ASN A 126 5.36 5.20 -5.57
C ASN A 126 5.12 5.24 -4.06
N GLN A 127 4.90 4.09 -3.42
CA GLN A 127 4.67 4.05 -1.98
C GLN A 127 5.92 4.38 -1.17
N LEU A 128 7.09 3.86 -1.58
CA LEU A 128 8.36 4.26 -0.99
C LEU A 128 8.56 5.77 -1.12
N THR A 129 8.22 6.35 -2.28
CA THR A 129 8.30 7.80 -2.48
C THR A 129 7.38 8.57 -1.53
N ASN A 130 6.14 8.12 -1.32
CA ASN A 130 5.23 8.73 -0.34
C ASN A 130 5.81 8.66 1.08
N ILE A 131 6.28 7.49 1.51
CA ILE A 131 6.92 7.30 2.82
C ILE A 131 8.09 8.27 3.02
N LEU A 132 8.96 8.42 2.00
CA LEU A 132 10.12 9.30 2.10
C LEU A 132 9.75 10.79 2.10
N ARG A 133 8.67 11.16 1.43
CA ARG A 133 8.12 12.53 1.44
C ARG A 133 7.49 12.87 2.79
N ASP A 134 6.78 11.92 3.40
CA ASP A 134 5.84 12.16 4.49
C ASP A 134 6.38 11.76 5.87
N VAL A 135 7.66 11.40 6.00
CA VAL A 135 8.31 11.00 7.27
C VAL A 135 7.90 11.88 8.45
N GLY A 136 7.92 13.21 8.29
CA GLY A 136 7.60 14.12 9.38
C GLY A 136 6.12 14.12 9.77
N GLU A 137 5.22 13.89 8.81
CA GLU A 137 3.79 13.74 9.06
C GLU A 137 3.49 12.42 9.78
N ASP A 138 4.06 11.33 9.28
CA ASP A 138 3.94 10.00 9.89
C ASP A 138 4.48 10.01 11.33
N ALA A 139 5.62 10.67 11.55
CA ALA A 139 6.22 10.80 12.87
C ALA A 139 5.28 11.51 13.87
N ARG A 140 4.55 12.55 13.45
CA ARG A 140 3.54 13.22 14.29
C ARG A 140 2.36 12.31 14.63
N ARG A 141 2.07 11.32 13.78
CA ARG A 141 1.07 10.27 14.03
C ARG A 141 1.65 9.08 14.82
N GLY A 142 2.91 9.17 15.27
CA GLY A 142 3.60 8.12 16.01
C GLY A 142 4.08 6.95 15.14
N ARG A 143 4.11 7.12 13.82
CA ARG A 143 4.49 6.09 12.83
C ARG A 143 5.87 6.36 12.25
N ILE A 144 6.63 5.28 12.03
CA ILE A 144 7.92 5.32 11.33
C ILE A 144 7.99 4.10 10.42
N TYR A 145 7.80 4.32 9.12
CA TYR A 145 7.85 3.28 8.10
C TYR A 145 9.28 2.87 7.73
N LEU A 146 10.25 3.75 7.96
CA LEU A 146 11.66 3.51 7.63
C LEU A 146 12.18 2.27 8.37
N PRO A 147 12.96 1.39 7.70
CA PRO A 147 13.44 0.14 8.31
C PRO A 147 14.31 0.41 9.54
N GLN A 148 13.94 -0.20 10.66
CA GLN A 148 14.57 0.03 11.96
C GLN A 148 16.02 -0.45 12.00
N GLU A 149 16.32 -1.59 11.38
CA GLU A 149 17.69 -2.09 11.25
C GLU A 149 18.57 -1.11 10.48
N GLU A 150 18.06 -0.49 9.41
CA GLU A 150 18.83 0.46 8.60
C GLU A 150 19.01 1.81 9.30
N LEU A 151 18.00 2.27 10.04
CA LEU A 151 18.12 3.44 10.93
C LEU A 151 19.21 3.21 11.97
N ALA A 152 19.19 2.05 12.65
CA ALA A 152 20.20 1.70 13.64
C ALA A 152 21.62 1.63 13.05
N GLN A 153 21.77 1.03 11.85
CA GLN A 153 23.05 0.99 11.12
C GLN A 153 23.57 2.39 10.77
N ALA A 154 22.67 3.33 10.46
CA ALA A 154 23.02 4.74 10.24
C ALA A 154 23.26 5.53 11.54
N GLY A 155 23.10 4.90 12.70
CA GLY A 155 23.21 5.55 14.01
C GLY A 155 22.09 6.56 14.25
N LEU A 156 20.89 6.26 13.76
CA LEU A 156 19.65 7.02 13.96
C LEU A 156 18.69 6.21 14.83
N SER A 157 17.93 6.91 15.66
CA SER A 157 16.87 6.36 16.51
C SER A 157 15.52 6.97 16.17
N ASP A 158 14.44 6.34 16.65
CA ASP A 158 13.10 6.92 16.60
C ASP A 158 13.05 8.35 17.17
N GLU A 159 13.80 8.62 18.25
CA GLU A 159 13.85 9.94 18.87
C GLU A 159 14.43 11.00 17.92
N ASP A 160 15.40 10.63 17.09
CA ASP A 160 15.97 11.53 16.07
C ASP A 160 14.92 11.89 15.01
N ILE A 161 14.09 10.91 14.61
CA ILE A 161 12.99 11.11 13.66
C ILE A 161 11.93 12.03 14.27
N PHE A 162 11.52 11.77 15.51
CA PHE A 162 10.52 12.58 16.21
C PHE A 162 10.99 14.01 16.48
N LYS A 163 12.29 14.23 16.71
CA LYS A 163 12.88 15.57 16.85
C LYS A 163 12.91 16.35 15.53
N GLY A 164 12.74 15.70 14.37
CA GLY A 164 12.72 16.35 13.07
C GLY A 164 14.04 17.05 12.68
N LYS A 165 15.18 16.63 13.26
CA LYS A 165 16.47 17.28 13.01
C LYS A 165 17.17 16.69 11.79
N VAL A 166 17.39 17.52 10.77
CA VAL A 166 18.09 17.14 9.54
C VAL A 166 19.60 17.20 9.73
N THR A 167 20.19 16.08 10.19
CA THR A 167 21.64 15.91 10.34
C THR A 167 22.31 15.39 9.07
N ASP A 168 23.64 15.39 9.01
CA ASP A 168 24.38 14.77 7.89
C ASP A 168 24.17 13.25 7.82
N LYS A 169 24.05 12.59 8.98
CA LYS A 169 23.69 11.17 9.05
C LYS A 169 22.32 10.91 8.42
N TRP A 170 21.33 11.73 8.76
CA TRP A 170 20.00 11.69 8.16
C TRP A 170 20.04 11.89 6.64
N ARG A 171 20.78 12.90 6.17
CA ARG A 171 20.94 13.15 4.72
C ARG A 171 21.58 11.97 3.99
N SER A 172 22.58 11.34 4.60
CA SER A 172 23.24 10.15 4.04
C SER A 172 22.26 8.96 3.96
N PHE A 173 21.55 8.70 5.06
CA PHE A 173 20.52 7.65 5.13
C PHE A 173 19.44 7.85 4.06
N MET A 174 18.87 9.05 3.97
CA MET A 174 17.80 9.35 3.01
C MET A 174 18.25 9.24 1.55
N LYS A 175 19.51 9.56 1.22
CA LYS A 175 20.06 9.33 -0.14
C LYS A 175 20.02 7.85 -0.51
N GLY A 176 20.30 6.95 0.44
CA GLY A 176 20.19 5.50 0.24
C GLY A 176 18.75 5.08 -0.08
N GLN A 177 17.78 5.57 0.70
CA GLN A 177 16.37 5.27 0.49
C GLN A 177 15.83 5.85 -0.83
N ILE A 178 16.20 7.07 -1.18
CA ILE A 178 15.82 7.70 -2.46
C ILE A 178 16.38 6.91 -3.64
N LYS A 179 17.62 6.41 -3.54
CA LYS A 179 18.20 5.57 -4.60
C LYS A 179 17.43 4.25 -4.77
N ARG A 180 16.92 3.69 -3.68
CA ARG A 180 16.12 2.45 -3.69
C ARG A 180 14.74 2.64 -4.32
N ALA A 181 14.13 3.82 -4.17
CA ALA A 181 12.81 4.13 -4.73
C ALA A 181 12.83 4.48 -6.23
N ARG A 182 14.01 4.59 -6.86
CA ARG A 182 14.21 4.88 -8.28
C ARG A 182 14.44 3.61 -9.08
#